data_AF-A0A1G8RVP3-F1
#
_entry.id   AF-A0A1G8RVP3-F1
#
_cell.length_a   1.000
_cell.length_b   1.000
_cell.length_c   1.000
_cell.angle_alpha   90.00
_cell.angle_beta   90.00
_cell.angle_gamma   90.00
#
_symmetry.space_group_name_H-M   'P 1'
#
loop_
_entity.id
_entity.type
_entity.pdbx_description
1 polymer ?
#
loop_
_entity_poly.entity_id
_entity_poly.type
_entity_poly.pdbx_seq_one_letter_code
_entity_poly.pdbx_strand_id
1 'polypeptide(L)'
;MIHEYSPIEIGLDALGIEPGQNPLAVFELEGKDQACQEQVVSERIEQAMISYPEIKIEILAAGMSILLKVSSSIGHFRDVVLPRLDRSVDFVAS
;
A
#
# COMPACT_ATOMS: atom_id res chain seq x y z
N MET A 1 -13.52 -19.85 16.83
CA MET A 1 -12.08 -19.53 16.80
C MET A 1 -11.97 -18.03 16.66
N ILE A 2 -11.27 -17.36 17.57
CA ILE A 2 -10.91 -15.95 17.38
C ILE A 2 -9.69 -15.97 16.47
N HIS A 3 -9.83 -15.43 15.26
CA HIS A 3 -8.69 -15.23 14.37
C HIS A 3 -7.96 -13.97 14.83
N GLU A 4 -6.72 -14.12 15.27
CA GLU A 4 -5.85 -12.97 15.54
C GLU A 4 -5.31 -12.47 14.21
N TYR A 5 -5.73 -11.27 13.81
CA TYR A 5 -5.24 -10.63 12.59
C TYR A 5 -3.83 -10.10 12.79
N SER A 6 -2.95 -10.38 11.84
CA SER A 6 -1.63 -9.75 11.78
C SER A 6 -1.74 -8.27 11.39
N PRO A 7 -0.74 -7.43 11.73
CA PRO A 7 -0.70 -6.03 11.32
C PRO A 7 -0.82 -5.82 9.80
N ILE A 8 -0.27 -6.76 9.00
CA ILE A 8 -0.39 -6.70 7.54
C ILE A 8 -1.82 -6.98 7.09
N GLU A 9 -2.52 -7.94 7.71
CA GLU A 9 -3.91 -8.24 7.36
C GLU A 9 -4.85 -7.08 7.71
N ILE A 10 -4.63 -6.42 8.86
CA ILE A 10 -5.36 -5.20 9.23
C ILE A 10 -5.15 -4.10 8.19
N GLY A 11 -3.89 -3.89 7.77
CA GLY A 11 -3.56 -2.89 6.76
C GLY A 11 -4.13 -3.21 5.39
N LEU A 12 -4.16 -4.49 4.99
CA LEU A 12 -4.77 -4.93 3.73
C LEU A 12 -6.29 -4.71 3.73
N ASP A 13 -6.95 -5.02 4.84
CA ASP A 13 -8.39 -4.76 5.00
C ASP A 13 -8.72 -3.26 4.88
N ALA A 14 -7.93 -2.41 5.54
CA ALA A 14 -8.05 -0.95 5.43
C ALA A 14 -7.81 -0.42 4.00
N LEU A 15 -7.03 -1.14 3.19
CA LEU A 15 -6.82 -0.89 1.77
C LEU A 15 -7.93 -1.48 0.88
N GLY A 16 -8.91 -2.18 1.45
CA GLY A 16 -10.02 -2.83 0.76
C GLY A 16 -9.67 -4.18 0.14
N ILE A 17 -8.64 -4.86 0.64
CA ILE A 17 -8.17 -6.15 0.15
C ILE A 17 -8.53 -7.24 1.17
N GLU A 18 -9.48 -8.09 0.81
CA GLU A 18 -9.90 -9.22 1.65
C GLU A 18 -8.89 -10.38 1.59
N PRO A 19 -8.89 -11.27 2.61
CA PRO A 19 -8.05 -12.46 2.61
C PRO A 19 -8.22 -13.31 1.34
N GLY A 20 -7.10 -13.62 0.68
CA GLY A 20 -7.07 -14.42 -0.54
C GLY A 20 -7.29 -13.64 -1.84
N GLN A 21 -7.60 -12.34 -1.77
CA GLN A 21 -7.64 -11.50 -2.96
C GLN A 21 -6.24 -11.12 -3.45
N ASN A 22 -6.09 -10.98 -4.78
CA ASN A 22 -4.87 -10.46 -5.37
C ASN A 22 -4.92 -8.91 -5.36
N PRO A 23 -4.02 -8.21 -4.66
CA PRO A 23 -3.99 -6.74 -4.63
C PRO A 23 -3.93 -6.11 -6.03
N LEU A 24 -3.24 -6.75 -6.98
CA LEU A 24 -3.13 -6.24 -8.36
C LEU A 24 -4.49 -6.23 -9.07
N ALA A 25 -5.34 -7.22 -8.80
CA ALA A 25 -6.67 -7.30 -9.37
C ALA A 25 -7.63 -6.30 -8.69
N VAL A 26 -7.60 -6.21 -7.36
CA VAL A 26 -8.44 -5.29 -6.57
C VAL A 26 -8.18 -3.83 -6.94
N PHE A 27 -6.92 -3.49 -7.21
CA PHE A 27 -6.53 -2.13 -7.62
C PHE A 27 -6.54 -1.92 -9.14
N GLU A 28 -7.01 -2.91 -9.92
CA GLU A 28 -7.09 -2.84 -11.38
C GLU A 28 -5.74 -2.49 -12.04
N LEU A 29 -4.65 -3.06 -11.53
CA LEU A 29 -3.28 -2.73 -11.93
C LEU A 29 -2.79 -3.47 -13.18
N GLU A 30 -3.49 -4.53 -13.58
CA GLU A 30 -3.13 -5.32 -14.75
C GLU A 30 -3.16 -4.47 -16.03
N GLY A 31 -2.07 -4.54 -16.80
CA GLY A 31 -1.93 -3.79 -18.06
C GLY A 31 -1.52 -2.31 -17.90
N LYS A 32 -1.45 -1.78 -16.67
CA LYS A 32 -0.88 -0.44 -16.40
C LYS A 32 0.64 -0.48 -16.39
N ASP A 33 1.28 0.61 -16.81
CA ASP A 33 2.73 0.76 -16.66
C ASP A 33 3.12 0.89 -15.17
N GLN A 34 4.38 0.57 -14.87
CA GLN A 34 4.88 0.53 -13.49
C GLN A 34 4.66 1.85 -12.73
N ALA A 35 4.89 3.00 -13.37
CA ALA A 35 4.73 4.29 -12.71
C ALA A 35 3.26 4.56 -12.36
N CYS A 36 2.34 4.20 -13.25
CA CYS A 36 0.91 4.26 -12.98
C CYS A 36 0.51 3.30 -11.85
N GLN A 37 1.06 2.09 -11.81
CA GLN A 37 0.79 1.13 -10.73
C GLN A 37 1.25 1.65 -9.36
N GLU A 38 2.48 2.16 -9.28
CA GLU A 38 3.04 2.75 -8.06
C GLU A 38 2.23 3.95 -7.57
N GLN A 39 1.78 4.80 -8.50
CA GLN A 39 0.94 5.95 -8.18
C GLN A 39 -0.40 5.51 -7.58
N VAL A 40 -1.13 4.59 -8.24
CA VAL A 40 -2.43 4.11 -7.76
C VAL A 40 -2.30 3.51 -6.35
N VAL A 41 -1.26 2.69 -6.10
CA VAL A 41 -1.04 2.12 -4.78
C VAL A 41 -0.73 3.20 -3.75
N SER A 42 0.09 4.20 -4.08
CA SER A 42 0.43 5.30 -3.17
C SER A 42 -0.81 6.13 -2.80
N GLU A 43 -1.66 6.48 -3.77
CA GLU A 43 -2.91 7.20 -3.53
C GLU A 43 -3.86 6.41 -2.62
N ARG A 44 -3.93 5.09 -2.79
CA ARG A 44 -4.73 4.21 -1.91
C ARG A 44 -4.20 4.20 -0.48
N ILE A 45 -2.87 4.16 -0.30
CA ILE A 45 -2.23 4.25 1.02
C ILE A 45 -2.59 5.57 1.69
N GLU A 46 -2.43 6.70 0.98
CA GLU A 46 -2.77 8.03 1.50
C GLU A 46 -4.25 8.11 1.93
N GLN A 47 -5.17 7.70 1.06
CA GLN A 47 -6.60 7.72 1.35
C GLN A 47 -6.98 6.83 2.54
N ALA A 48 -6.37 5.64 2.65
CA ALA A 48 -6.58 4.75 3.78
C ALA A 48 -6.04 5.36 5.08
N MET A 49 -4.85 5.97 5.05
CA MET A 49 -4.27 6.63 6.23
C MET A 49 -5.08 7.84 6.72
N ILE A 50 -5.73 8.55 5.79
CA ILE A 50 -6.67 9.63 6.11
C ILE A 50 -7.94 9.06 6.76
N SER A 51 -8.45 7.94 6.22
CA SER A 51 -9.70 7.33 6.67
C SER A 51 -9.57 6.59 8.00
N TYR A 52 -8.40 5.99 8.25
CA TYR A 52 -8.11 5.17 9.44
C TYR A 52 -6.79 5.61 10.10
N PRO A 53 -6.75 6.82 10.68
CA PRO A 53 -5.51 7.39 11.24
C PRO A 53 -4.91 6.59 12.41
N GLU A 54 -5.71 5.78 13.10
CA GLU A 54 -5.33 4.94 14.23
C GLU A 54 -4.49 3.71 13.84
N ILE A 55 -4.54 3.29 12.56
CA ILE A 55 -3.83 2.11 12.02
C ILE A 55 -2.89 2.50 10.86
N LYS A 56 -2.34 3.71 10.89
CA LYS A 56 -1.41 4.22 9.86
C LYS A 56 -0.21 3.29 9.63
N ILE A 57 0.31 2.66 10.69
CA ILE A 57 1.49 1.79 10.60
C ILE A 57 1.16 0.50 9.85
N GLU A 58 0.01 -0.10 10.14
CA GLU A 58 -0.54 -1.28 9.48
C GLU A 58 -0.77 -1.02 7.99
N ILE A 59 -1.41 0.11 7.68
CA ILE A 59 -1.66 0.55 6.30
C ILE A 59 -0.34 0.74 5.54
N LEU A 60 0.65 1.40 6.18
CA LEU A 60 1.97 1.60 5.56
C LEU A 60 2.66 0.26 5.28
N ALA A 61 2.66 -0.66 6.25
CA ALA A 61 3.28 -1.96 6.11
C ALA A 61 2.66 -2.78 4.97
N ALA A 62 1.31 -2.83 4.92
CA ALA A 62 0.58 -3.49 3.85
C ALA A 62 0.84 -2.83 2.49
N GLY A 63 0.77 -1.50 2.43
CA GLY A 63 1.03 -0.72 1.23
C GLY A 63 2.43 -0.91 0.66
N MET A 64 3.46 -0.88 1.50
CA MET A 64 4.84 -1.17 1.11
C MET A 64 4.99 -2.58 0.53
N SER A 65 4.28 -3.58 1.09
CA SER A 65 4.31 -4.93 0.53
C SER A 65 3.72 -4.99 -0.88
N ILE A 66 2.71 -4.18 -1.20
CA ILE A 66 2.11 -4.11 -2.54
C ILE A 66 3.05 -3.33 -3.48
N LEU A 67 3.59 -2.19 -3.04
CA LEU A 67 4.54 -1.39 -3.80
C LEU A 67 5.78 -2.20 -4.20
N LEU A 68 6.30 -3.04 -3.29
CA LEU A 68 7.42 -3.93 -3.58
C LEU A 68 7.08 -4.96 -4.68
N LYS A 69 5.82 -5.44 -4.74
CA LYS A 69 5.37 -6.39 -5.77
C LYS A 69 5.23 -5.76 -7.16
N VAL A 70 4.83 -4.48 -7.23
CA VAL A 70 4.72 -3.76 -8.51
C VAL A 70 6.04 -3.14 -8.96
N SER A 71 7.02 -3.03 -8.04
CA SER A 71 8.34 -2.52 -8.37
C SER A 71 9.12 -3.50 -9.25
N SER A 72 9.81 -2.99 -10.27
CA SER A 72 10.66 -3.81 -11.15
C SER A 72 11.90 -4.38 -10.45
N SER A 73 12.36 -3.77 -9.36
CA SER A 73 13.46 -4.28 -8.54
C SER A 73 13.46 -3.67 -7.14
N ILE A 74 14.19 -4.31 -6.21
CA ILE A 74 14.45 -3.76 -4.86
C ILE A 74 15.19 -2.41 -4.95
N GLY A 75 16.11 -2.26 -5.91
CA GLY A 75 16.82 -0.99 -6.13
C GLY A 75 15.86 0.14 -6.53
N HIS A 76 14.95 -0.14 -7.47
CA HIS A 76 13.93 0.82 -7.87
C HIS A 76 13.00 1.18 -6.71
N PHE A 77 12.55 0.18 -5.94
CA PHE A 77 11.73 0.41 -4.77
C PHE A 77 12.41 1.34 -3.76
N ARG A 78 13.68 1.06 -3.43
CA ARG A 78 14.46 1.85 -2.46
C ARG A 78 14.74 3.27 -2.95
N ASP A 79 15.16 3.43 -4.20
CA ASP A 79 15.72 4.69 -4.70
C ASP A 79 14.65 5.62 -5.28
N VAL A 80 13.48 5.09 -5.65
CA VAL A 80 12.42 5.86 -6.33
C VAL A 80 11.10 5.80 -5.56
N VAL A 81 10.62 4.60 -5.22
CA VAL A 81 9.27 4.41 -4.66
C VAL A 81 9.20 4.87 -3.20
N LEU A 82 10.14 4.43 -2.35
CA LEU A 82 10.17 4.82 -0.94
C LEU A 82 10.26 6.34 -0.74
N PRO A 83 11.16 7.10 -1.41
CA PRO A 83 11.21 8.56 -1.27
C PRO A 83 9.94 9.29 -1.76
N ARG A 84 9.15 8.68 -2.64
CA ARG A 84 7.85 9.24 -3.04
C ARG A 84 6.81 8.99 -1.96
N LEU A 85 6.75 7.76 -1.45
CA LEU A 85 5.85 7.38 -0.38
C LEU A 85 6.10 8.19 0.91
N ASP A 86 7.36 8.41 1.26
CA ASP A 86 7.75 9.20 2.45
C ASP A 86 7.15 10.62 2.41
N ARG A 87 7.28 11.30 1.26
CA ARG A 87 6.68 12.63 1.03
C ARG A 87 5.15 12.63 1.13
N SER A 88 4.53 11.56 0.64
CA SER A 88 3.08 11.36 0.72
C SER A 88 2.60 11.14 2.16
N VAL A 89 3.35 10.36 2.95
CA VAL A 89 3.05 10.12 4.37
C VAL A 89 3.23 11.39 5.20
N ASP A 90 4.27 12.18 4.94
CA ASP A 90 4.49 13.47 5.59
C ASP A 90 3.32 14.45 5.37
N PHE A 91 2.73 14.44 4.17
CA PHE A 91 1.55 15.25 3.87
C PHE A 91 0.33 14.86 4.71
N VAL A 92 0.13 13.56 4.97
CA VAL A 92 -0.99 13.05 5.77
C VAL A 92 -0.75 13.17 7.29
N ALA A 93 0.50 13.41 7.71
CA ALA A 93 0.86 13.66 9.10
C ALA A 93 0.79 15.15 9.50
N SER A 94 0.67 16.04 8.52
CA SER A 94 0.58 17.50 8.67
C SER A 94 -0.84 17.97 8.97
#